data_AF-A0ABD5LS76-F1
#
_entry.id   AF-A0ABD5LS76-F1
#
_cell.length_a   1.000
_cell.length_b   1.000
_cell.length_c   1.000
_cell.angle_alpha   90.00
_cell.angle_beta   90.00
_cell.angle_gamma   90.00
#
_symmetry.space_group_name_H-M   'P 1'
#
loop_
_entity.id
_entity.type
_entity.pdbx_description
1 polymer ?
#
loop_
_entity_poly.entity_id
_entity_poly.type
_entity_poly.pdbx_seq_one_letter_code
_entity_poly.pdbx_strand_id
1 'polypeptide(L)'
;MDNQRYNGHFQLKSDTNGRLISYQGDNTQIQALIRDNQWLDIKQLKINLPDDNQIELAAEIALPLNVDSLPENGSISTTLLTSHYAYPLVFIAQWQGNSGTISIAEQGGGQALAVLQM
;
A
#
# COMPACT_ATOMS: atom_id res chain seq x y z
N MET A 1 -11.33 16.84 -16.03
CA MET A 1 -10.69 15.58 -15.63
C MET A 1 -11.80 14.58 -15.42
N ASP A 2 -11.86 13.52 -16.23
CA ASP A 2 -12.87 12.47 -16.07
C ASP A 2 -12.56 11.65 -14.82
N ASN A 3 -13.27 11.95 -13.72
CA ASN A 3 -13.20 11.25 -12.44
C ASN A 3 -13.82 9.84 -12.50
N GLN A 4 -13.96 9.25 -13.69
CA GLN A 4 -14.57 7.94 -13.89
C GLN A 4 -13.55 6.83 -14.13
N ARG A 5 -12.28 7.16 -14.40
CA ARG A 5 -11.23 6.15 -14.70
C ARG A 5 -11.10 5.08 -13.62
N TYR A 6 -11.32 5.47 -12.36
CA TYR A 6 -11.19 4.59 -11.20
C TYR A 6 -12.53 4.13 -10.65
N ASN A 7 -13.65 4.35 -11.36
CA ASN A 7 -14.94 3.82 -10.95
C ASN A 7 -14.89 2.31 -10.82
N GLY A 8 -15.63 1.81 -9.84
CA GLY A 8 -15.65 0.41 -9.50
C GLY A 8 -16.73 0.10 -8.50
N HIS A 9 -16.72 -1.15 -8.07
CA HIS A 9 -17.64 -1.69 -7.12
C HIS A 9 -16.94 -1.91 -5.79
N PHE A 10 -17.53 -1.36 -4.73
CA PHE A 10 -17.10 -1.55 -3.35
C PHE A 10 -17.93 -2.64 -2.69
N GLN A 11 -17.27 -3.57 -2.02
CA GLN A 11 -17.88 -4.59 -1.19
C GLN A 11 -17.28 -4.57 0.21
N LEU A 12 -18.15 -4.68 1.20
CA LEU A 12 -17.79 -4.88 2.59
C LEU A 12 -18.47 -6.16 3.07
N LYS A 13 -17.67 -7.16 3.45
CA LYS A 13 -18.16 -8.40 4.06
C LYS A 13 -17.63 -8.48 5.49
N SER A 14 -18.53 -8.68 6.44
CA SER A 14 -18.16 -8.93 7.84
C SER A 14 -18.32 -10.41 8.14
N ASP A 15 -17.35 -10.99 8.85
CA ASP A 15 -17.42 -12.34 9.42
C ASP A 15 -16.78 -12.37 10.82
N THR A 16 -16.59 -13.57 11.39
CA THR A 16 -16.02 -13.75 12.74
C THR A 16 -14.53 -13.43 12.85
N ASN A 17 -13.85 -13.19 11.73
CA ASN A 17 -12.42 -12.88 11.68
C ASN A 17 -12.17 -11.41 11.30
N GLY A 18 -13.24 -10.63 11.14
CA GLY A 18 -13.17 -9.19 10.89
C GLY A 18 -14.01 -8.73 9.69
N ARG A 19 -13.48 -7.73 8.98
CA ARG A 19 -14.15 -7.06 7.86
C ARG A 19 -13.28 -7.10 6.61
N LEU A 20 -13.69 -7.89 5.64
CA LEU A 20 -13.09 -7.91 4.31
C LEU A 20 -13.64 -6.73 3.49
N ILE A 21 -12.73 -5.87 3.05
CA ILE A 21 -12.97 -4.79 2.12
C ILE A 21 -12.46 -5.21 0.75
N SER A 22 -13.27 -5.04 -0.28
CA SER A 22 -12.87 -5.25 -1.66
C SER A 22 -13.34 -4.10 -2.54
N TYR A 23 -12.45 -3.59 -3.37
CA TYR A 23 -12.76 -2.60 -4.39
C TYR A 23 -12.26 -3.12 -5.73
N GLN A 24 -13.15 -3.19 -6.72
CA GLN A 24 -12.81 -3.65 -8.06
C GLN A 24 -13.37 -2.70 -9.11
N GLY A 25 -12.49 -2.12 -9.91
CA GLY A 25 -12.81 -1.39 -11.14
C GLY A 25 -11.86 -1.81 -12.26
N ASP A 26 -11.97 -1.14 -13.41
CA ASP A 26 -11.15 -1.45 -14.58
C ASP A 26 -9.66 -1.13 -14.36
N ASN A 27 -9.39 -0.10 -13.56
CA ASN A 27 -8.03 0.42 -13.31
C ASN A 27 -7.60 0.31 -11.86
N THR A 28 -8.39 -0.33 -10.99
CA THR A 28 -8.06 -0.45 -9.57
C THR A 28 -8.62 -1.72 -8.97
N GLN A 29 -7.77 -2.44 -8.26
CA GLN A 29 -8.13 -3.60 -7.47
C GLN A 29 -7.50 -3.47 -6.08
N ILE A 30 -8.33 -3.51 -5.05
CA ILE A 30 -7.92 -3.46 -3.66
C ILE A 30 -8.60 -4.59 -2.92
N GLN A 31 -7.84 -5.36 -2.15
CA GLN A 31 -8.38 -6.27 -1.15
C GLN A 31 -7.67 -6.05 0.17
N ALA A 32 -8.45 -5.79 1.22
CA ALA A 32 -7.93 -5.60 2.57
C ALA A 32 -8.81 -6.26 3.62
N LEU A 33 -8.20 -6.73 4.71
CA LEU A 33 -8.89 -7.27 5.88
C LEU A 33 -8.64 -6.37 7.08
N ILE A 34 -9.70 -5.83 7.65
CA ILE A 34 -9.65 -5.24 8.99
C ILE A 34 -9.92 -6.37 9.98
N ARG A 35 -8.90 -6.77 10.74
CA ARG A 35 -8.99 -7.75 11.83
C ARG A 35 -9.71 -7.16 13.04
N ASP A 36 -10.23 -8.03 13.92
CA ASP A 36 -10.90 -7.61 15.16
C ASP A 36 -9.99 -6.88 16.15
N ASN A 37 -8.68 -7.15 16.09
CA ASN A 37 -7.67 -6.42 16.87
C ASN A 37 -7.33 -5.04 16.27
N GLN A 38 -8.11 -4.55 15.30
CA GLN A 38 -7.94 -3.26 14.63
C GLN A 38 -6.68 -3.14 13.77
N TRP A 39 -6.20 -4.25 13.23
CA TRP A 39 -5.15 -4.27 12.22
C TRP A 39 -5.75 -4.36 10.81
N LEU A 40 -5.17 -3.60 9.89
CA LEU A 40 -5.45 -3.60 8.46
C LEU A 40 -4.38 -4.42 7.75
N ASP A 41 -4.79 -5.53 7.15
CA ASP A 41 -3.99 -6.27 6.18
C ASP A 41 -4.36 -5.83 4.76
N ILE A 42 -3.45 -5.18 4.06
CA ILE A 42 -3.57 -4.93 2.63
C ILE A 42 -3.03 -6.17 1.92
N LYS A 43 -3.93 -6.99 1.38
CA LYS A 43 -3.58 -8.25 0.73
C LYS A 43 -3.26 -8.09 -0.74
N GLN A 44 -3.97 -7.16 -1.37
CA GLN A 44 -3.82 -6.86 -2.78
C GLN A 44 -4.03 -5.37 -3.01
N LEU A 45 -3.12 -4.77 -3.77
CA LEU A 45 -3.25 -3.42 -4.29
C LEU A 45 -2.69 -3.42 -5.71
N LYS A 46 -3.53 -3.10 -6.68
CA LYS A 46 -3.15 -2.93 -8.08
C LYS A 46 -3.84 -1.71 -8.65
N ILE A 47 -3.07 -0.81 -9.25
CA ILE A 47 -3.56 0.44 -9.82
C ILE A 47 -2.95 0.60 -11.22
N ASN A 48 -3.81 0.77 -12.22
CA ASN A 48 -3.43 1.17 -13.57
C ASN A 48 -3.56 2.70 -13.67
N LEU A 49 -2.43 3.38 -13.58
CA LEU A 49 -2.31 4.82 -13.78
C LEU A 49 -2.46 5.16 -15.28
N PRO A 50 -2.55 6.46 -15.64
CA PRO A 50 -2.41 6.89 -17.03
C PRO A 50 -1.04 6.53 -17.62
N ASP A 51 -0.94 6.61 -18.95
CA ASP A 51 0.30 6.38 -19.71
C ASP A 51 0.89 4.97 -19.52
N ASP A 52 0.02 3.95 -19.45
CA ASP A 52 0.35 2.53 -19.28
C ASP A 52 1.22 2.21 -18.06
N ASN A 53 1.17 3.08 -17.05
CA ASN A 53 1.83 2.88 -15.77
C ASN A 53 0.98 1.98 -14.88
N GLN A 54 1.58 0.94 -14.31
CA GLN A 54 0.95 0.08 -13.32
C GLN A 54 1.75 0.13 -12.02
N ILE A 55 1.04 0.10 -10.90
CA ILE A 55 1.62 -0.12 -9.58
C ILE A 55 0.93 -1.32 -8.97
N GLU A 56 1.72 -2.30 -8.55
CA GLU A 56 1.21 -3.49 -7.86
C GLU A 56 2.03 -3.77 -6.61
N LEU A 57 1.33 -4.05 -5.52
CA LEU A 57 1.93 -4.46 -4.27
C LEU A 57 2.31 -5.95 -4.35
N ALA A 58 3.59 -6.26 -4.18
CA ALA A 58 4.10 -7.63 -4.33
C ALA A 58 3.91 -8.50 -3.08
N ALA A 59 3.62 -7.89 -1.92
CA ALA A 59 3.49 -8.59 -0.64
C ALA A 59 2.46 -7.90 0.27
N GLU A 60 1.81 -8.68 1.16
CA GLU A 60 0.84 -8.12 2.09
C GLU A 60 1.50 -7.13 3.08
N ILE A 61 0.78 -6.07 3.43
CA ILE A 61 1.19 -5.11 4.47
C ILE A 61 0.19 -5.16 5.62
N ALA A 62 0.68 -5.24 6.85
CA ALA A 62 -0.15 -5.19 8.05
C ALA A 62 0.13 -3.90 8.84
N LEU A 63 -0.90 -3.09 9.10
CA LEU A 63 -0.81 -1.80 9.80
C LEU A 63 -1.90 -1.71 10.88
N PRO A 64 -1.65 -1.10 12.04
CA PRO A 64 -2.76 -0.72 12.91
C PRO A 64 -3.64 0.35 12.24
N LEU A 65 -4.95 0.28 12.44
CA LEU A 65 -5.89 1.31 11.96
C LEU A 65 -5.76 2.63 12.72
N ASN A 66 -5.31 2.57 13.98
CA ASN A 66 -5.04 3.75 14.78
C ASN A 66 -3.54 4.06 14.76
N VAL A 67 -3.19 5.26 14.30
CA VAL A 67 -1.81 5.77 14.28
C VAL A 67 -1.23 5.82 15.69
N ASP A 68 -2.05 6.10 16.73
CA ASP A 68 -1.63 6.09 18.13
C ASP A 68 -1.26 4.67 18.64
N SER A 69 -1.69 3.63 17.92
CA SER A 69 -1.32 2.24 18.22
C SER A 69 -0.15 1.73 17.40
N LEU A 70 0.49 2.59 16.59
CA LEU A 70 1.78 2.25 16.03
C LEU A 70 2.79 2.03 17.18
N PRO A 71 3.68 1.03 17.06
CA PRO A 71 4.78 0.89 18.01
C PRO A 71 5.64 2.16 18.00
N GLU A 72 6.26 2.47 19.14
CA GLU A 72 7.17 3.61 19.29
C GLU A 72 8.28 3.59 18.22
N ASN A 73 8.74 2.40 17.83
CA ASN A 73 9.67 2.24 16.72
C ASN A 73 9.10 1.20 15.77
N GLY A 74 9.10 1.49 14.47
CA GLY A 74 8.63 0.52 13.49
C GLY A 74 9.17 0.74 12.09
N SER A 75 9.00 -0.29 11.27
CA SER A 75 9.41 -0.30 9.89
C SER A 75 8.41 -1.11 9.07
N ILE A 76 8.05 -0.59 7.91
CA ILE A 76 7.38 -1.30 6.83
C ILE A 76 8.37 -1.35 5.68
N SER A 77 8.57 -2.53 5.11
CA SER A 77 9.35 -2.73 3.89
C SER A 77 8.54 -3.58 2.95
N THR A 78 8.32 -3.11 1.74
CA THR A 78 7.58 -3.84 0.71
C THR A 78 8.17 -3.61 -0.67
N THR A 79 7.83 -4.50 -1.58
CA THR A 79 8.19 -4.40 -2.99
C THR A 79 6.97 -3.96 -3.79
N LEU A 80 7.17 -2.97 -4.66
CA LEU A 80 6.19 -2.50 -5.62
C LEU A 80 6.67 -2.90 -7.03
N LEU A 81 5.81 -3.57 -7.78
CA LEU A 81 6.05 -3.82 -9.19
C LEU A 81 5.51 -2.63 -9.98
N THR A 82 6.30 -2.14 -10.93
CA THR A 82 5.88 -1.07 -11.82
C THR A 82 6.24 -1.39 -13.26
N SER A 83 5.47 -0.88 -14.22
CA SER A 83 5.80 -1.01 -15.64
C SER A 83 6.85 0.01 -16.11
N HIS A 84 7.12 1.07 -15.33
CA HIS A 84 8.03 2.15 -15.71
C HIS A 84 9.49 1.84 -15.37
N TYR A 85 9.74 1.08 -14.31
CA TYR A 85 11.09 0.72 -13.89
C TYR A 85 11.44 -0.71 -14.28
N ALA A 86 12.69 -0.92 -14.72
CA ALA A 86 13.17 -2.23 -15.13
C ALA A 86 13.28 -3.20 -13.95
N TYR A 87 13.50 -2.67 -12.75
CA TYR A 87 13.56 -3.41 -11.50
C TYR A 87 12.38 -3.04 -10.59
N PRO A 88 11.91 -3.98 -9.74
CA PRO A 88 10.92 -3.64 -8.72
C PRO A 88 11.39 -2.49 -7.85
N LEU A 89 10.45 -1.70 -7.34
CA LEU A 89 10.75 -0.66 -6.37
C LEU A 89 10.66 -1.23 -4.96
N VAL A 90 11.58 -0.83 -4.10
CA VAL A 90 11.52 -1.08 -2.65
C VAL A 90 10.96 0.18 -2.00
N PHE A 91 9.83 0.02 -1.31
CA PHE A 91 9.25 1.04 -0.47
C PHE A 91 9.58 0.74 0.99
N ILE A 92 10.15 1.73 1.69
CA ILE A 92 10.50 1.62 3.10
C ILE A 92 9.88 2.81 3.84
N ALA A 93 9.06 2.53 4.84
CA ALA A 93 8.63 3.50 5.84
C ALA A 93 9.22 3.11 7.19
N GLN A 94 9.89 4.04 7.86
CA GLN A 94 10.50 3.84 9.18
C GLN A 94 10.14 5.00 10.07
N TRP A 95 9.90 4.72 11.35
CA TRP A 95 9.54 5.77 12.31
C TRP A 95 10.07 5.48 13.71
N GLN A 96 10.23 6.57 14.46
CA GLN A 96 10.49 6.62 15.89
C GLN A 96 9.62 7.73 16.50
N GLY A 97 8.70 7.36 17.38
CA GLY A 97 7.67 8.25 17.92
C GLY A 97 6.83 8.87 16.79
N ASN A 98 6.82 10.20 16.74
CA ASN A 98 6.10 10.96 15.72
C ASN A 98 6.98 11.38 14.53
N SER A 99 8.22 10.91 14.46
CA SER A 99 9.15 11.25 13.38
C SER A 99 9.44 10.02 12.52
N GLY A 100 9.56 10.21 11.22
CA GLY A 100 9.81 9.09 10.32
C GLY A 100 10.36 9.48 8.96
N THR A 101 10.70 8.47 8.19
CA THR A 101 11.13 8.60 6.80
C THR A 101 10.40 7.58 5.95
N ILE A 102 9.88 8.05 4.82
CA ILE A 102 9.38 7.22 3.74
C ILE A 102 10.36 7.35 2.58
N SER A 103 10.79 6.23 2.02
CA SER A 103 11.70 6.20 0.88
C SER A 103 11.26 5.17 -0.14
N ILE A 104 11.56 5.45 -1.40
CA ILE A 104 11.35 4.53 -2.51
C ILE A 104 12.61 4.50 -3.39
N ALA A 105 13.06 3.31 -3.77
CA ALA A 105 14.26 3.10 -4.59
C ALA A 105 14.12 1.88 -5.49
N GLU A 106 14.87 1.79 -6.58
CA GLU A 106 14.95 0.54 -7.36
C GLU A 106 15.66 -0.57 -6.57
N GLN A 107 15.12 -1.79 -6.64
CA GLN A 107 15.69 -2.97 -6.02
C GLN A 107 17.04 -3.33 -6.68
N GLY A 108 18.04 -3.65 -5.86
CA GLY A 108 19.37 -4.03 -6.35
C GLY A 108 20.44 -2.94 -6.21
N GLY A 109 20.06 -1.73 -5.78
CA GLY A 109 20.98 -0.67 -5.42
C GLY A 109 20.94 0.51 -6.39
N GLY A 110 20.73 1.70 -5.82
CA GLY A 110 20.62 2.99 -6.52
C GLY A 110 20.38 4.11 -5.52
N GLN A 111 20.34 5.37 -5.98
CA GLN A 111 19.87 6.48 -5.16
C GLN A 111 18.36 6.35 -4.93
N ALA A 112 17.88 6.82 -3.77
CA ALA A 112 16.45 6.90 -3.54
C ALA A 112 15.80 7.78 -4.61
N LEU A 113 14.74 7.26 -5.24
CA LEU A 113 13.93 8.00 -6.22
C LEU A 113 13.14 9.11 -5.53
N ALA A 114 12.71 8.87 -4.29
CA ALA A 114 12.12 9.88 -3.43
C ALA A 114 12.35 9.55 -1.96
N VAL A 115 12.46 10.60 -1.14
CA VAL A 115 12.51 10.52 0.32
C VAL A 115 11.61 11.62 0.89
N LEU A 116 10.73 11.25 1.81
CA LEU A 116 9.85 12.15 2.55
C LEU A 116 10.13 12.00 4.04
N GLN A 117 10.30 13.12 4.74
CA GLN A 117 10.39 13.16 6.20
C GLN A 117 9.02 13.53 6.78
N MET A 118 8.63 12.84 7.84
CA MET A 118 7.41 13.07 8.62
C MET A 118 7.78 13.48 10.03
#